data_AF-A0A329L449-F1
#
_entry.id   AF-A0A329L449-F1
#
_cell.length_a   1.000
_cell.length_b   1.000
_cell.length_c   1.000
_cell.angle_alpha   90.00
_cell.angle_beta   90.00
_cell.angle_gamma   90.00
#
_symmetry.space_group_name_H-M   'P 1'
#
loop_
_entity.id
_entity.type
_entity.pdbx_description
1 polymer ?
#
loop_
_entity_poly.entity_id
_entity_poly.type
_entity_poly.pdbx_seq_one_letter_code
_entity_poly.pdbx_strand_id
1 'polypeptide(L)'
;MGHPKSVLVMPITSAKAEVERALREKRSVRDTYVKLDCDQLDFLKNDSYVSTEQIISINREWLHEDPIGHLPNDVLLQIDFQLIRTMGLQKAVQTIIEERIAQITFPSMLETAANQEE
;
A
#
# COMPACT_ATOMS: atom_id res chain seq x y z
N MET A 1 -15.04 15.64 -14.05
CA MET A 1 -13.71 15.83 -13.42
C MET A 1 -12.72 14.99 -14.21
N GLY A 2 -11.69 15.60 -14.80
CA GLY A 2 -10.68 14.84 -15.55
C GLY A 2 -9.83 14.01 -14.60
N HIS A 3 -9.35 12.85 -15.07
CA HIS A 3 -8.41 12.05 -14.31
C HIS A 3 -7.12 12.86 -14.04
N PRO A 4 -6.50 12.71 -12.84
CA PRO A 4 -5.26 13.40 -12.56
C PRO A 4 -4.19 12.95 -13.55
N LYS A 5 -3.47 13.92 -14.13
CA LYS A 5 -2.41 13.71 -15.14
C LYS A 5 -1.25 12.89 -14.59
N SER A 6 -1.03 12.91 -13.28
CA SER A 6 -0.02 12.11 -12.60
C SER A 6 -0.62 11.02 -11.73
N VAL A 7 0.13 9.95 -11.55
CA VAL A 7 -0.18 8.83 -10.66
C VAL A 7 1.06 8.44 -9.88
N LEU A 8 0.88 8.07 -8.61
CA LEU A 8 1.92 7.45 -7.81
C LEU A 8 1.96 5.96 -8.13
N VAL A 9 3.17 5.44 -8.36
CA VAL A 9 3.41 4.02 -8.64
C VAL A 9 4.54 3.50 -7.78
N MET A 10 4.49 2.20 -7.51
CA MET A 10 5.57 1.45 -6.88
C MET A 10 6.11 0.46 -7.90
N PRO A 11 7.43 0.40 -8.12
CA PRO A 11 8.01 -0.53 -9.06
C PRO A 11 7.96 -1.96 -8.52
N ILE A 12 7.76 -2.90 -9.44
CA ILE A 12 7.82 -4.34 -9.19
C ILE A 12 9.11 -4.88 -9.83
N THR A 13 9.84 -5.70 -9.09
CA THR A 13 11.02 -6.43 -9.60
C THR A 13 10.83 -7.92 -9.38
N SER A 14 11.39 -8.76 -10.25
CA SER A 14 11.38 -10.20 -10.00
C SER A 14 12.17 -10.54 -8.73
N ALA A 15 11.69 -11.52 -7.96
CA ALA A 15 12.36 -11.95 -6.73
C ALA A 15 13.78 -12.44 -7.01
N LYS A 16 13.96 -13.17 -8.12
CA LYS A 16 15.29 -13.62 -8.59
C LYS A 16 16.26 -12.45 -8.77
N ALA A 17 15.86 -11.40 -9.48
CA ALA A 17 16.73 -10.25 -9.74
C ALA A 17 17.10 -9.50 -8.45
N GLU A 18 16.17 -9.34 -7.51
CA GLU A 18 16.48 -8.68 -6.23
C GLU A 18 17.37 -9.54 -5.34
N VAL A 19 17.14 -10.85 -5.30
CA VAL A 19 18.02 -11.78 -4.56
C VAL A 19 19.43 -11.75 -5.14
N GLU A 20 19.58 -11.82 -6.47
CA GLU A 20 20.89 -11.70 -7.12
C GLU A 20 21.57 -10.35 -6.81
N ARG A 21 20.80 -9.26 -6.81
CA ARG A 21 21.31 -7.93 -6.45
C ARG A 21 21.77 -7.88 -4.99
N ALA A 22 20.94 -8.35 -4.07
CA ALA A 22 21.24 -8.39 -2.64
C ALA A 22 22.52 -9.21 -2.35
N LEU A 23 22.67 -10.36 -3.00
CA LEU A 23 23.87 -11.20 -2.91
C LEU A 23 25.12 -10.48 -3.40
N ARG A 24 25.06 -9.81 -4.57
CA ARG A 24 26.19 -9.02 -5.09
C ARG A 24 26.59 -7.88 -4.14
N GLU A 25 25.59 -7.27 -3.51
CA GLU A 25 25.77 -6.17 -2.54
C GLU A 25 26.10 -6.65 -1.12
N LYS A 26 26.25 -7.97 -0.90
CA LYS A 26 26.52 -8.59 0.42
C LYS A 26 25.51 -8.18 1.50
N ARG A 27 24.25 -8.05 1.13
CA ARG A 27 23.14 -7.73 2.04
C ARG A 27 22.00 -8.72 1.89
N SER A 28 21.05 -8.69 2.82
CA SER A 28 19.75 -9.33 2.64
C SER A 28 18.87 -8.51 1.69
N VAL A 29 17.78 -9.12 1.22
CA VAL A 29 16.66 -8.38 0.64
C VAL A 29 16.17 -7.37 1.69
N ARG A 30 15.91 -6.14 1.27
CA ARG A 30 15.49 -5.07 2.18
C ARG A 30 14.08 -5.34 2.69
N ASP A 31 13.81 -4.90 3.91
CA ASP A 31 12.49 -4.97 4.51
C ASP A 31 11.49 -3.98 3.89
N THR A 32 11.96 -3.08 3.02
CA THR A 32 11.15 -2.20 2.16
C THR A 32 10.58 -2.90 0.93
N TYR A 33 10.80 -4.21 0.80
CA TYR A 33 10.16 -5.04 -0.21
C TYR A 33 9.02 -5.86 0.37
N VAL A 34 7.88 -5.87 -0.33
CA VAL A 34 6.75 -6.77 -0.05
C VAL A 34 6.73 -7.86 -1.10
N LYS A 35 6.68 -9.13 -0.66
CA LYS A 35 6.68 -10.28 -1.57
C LYS A 35 5.33 -10.39 -2.28
N LEU A 36 5.39 -10.68 -3.58
CA LEU A 36 4.26 -11.06 -4.41
C LEU A 36 4.48 -12.50 -4.89
N ASP A 37 3.67 -13.44 -4.40
CA ASP A 37 3.72 -14.84 -4.80
C ASP A 37 2.99 -15.03 -6.13
N CYS A 38 3.64 -15.62 -7.14
CA CYS A 38 2.99 -15.81 -8.44
C CYS A 38 1.81 -16.78 -8.39
N ASP A 39 1.83 -17.72 -7.45
CA ASP A 39 0.76 -18.72 -7.26
C ASP A 39 -0.57 -18.08 -6.81
N GLN A 40 -0.54 -16.84 -6.34
CA GLN A 40 -1.72 -16.07 -5.90
C GLN A 40 -2.13 -15.00 -6.91
N LEU A 41 -1.33 -14.77 -7.96
CA LEU A 41 -1.42 -13.62 -8.85
C LEU A 41 -1.20 -14.07 -10.29
N ASP A 42 -2.28 -14.43 -10.99
CA ASP A 42 -2.27 -15.01 -12.34
C ASP A 42 -1.51 -14.17 -13.41
N PHE A 43 -1.37 -12.86 -13.17
CA PHE A 43 -0.65 -11.95 -14.06
C PHE A 43 0.87 -11.93 -13.86
N LEU A 44 1.37 -12.54 -12.79
CA LEU A 44 2.80 -12.69 -12.51
C LEU A 44 3.30 -14.03 -13.02
N LYS A 45 4.35 -14.00 -13.86
CA LYS A 45 5.00 -15.23 -14.34
C LYS A 45 5.94 -15.87 -13.32
N ASN A 46 6.40 -15.09 -12.33
CA ASN A 46 7.35 -15.53 -11.31
C ASN A 46 7.13 -14.69 -10.03
N ASP A 47 7.53 -15.24 -8.89
CA ASP A 47 7.65 -14.50 -7.63
C ASP A 47 8.35 -13.16 -7.85
N SER A 48 7.79 -12.12 -7.24
CA SER A 48 8.21 -10.74 -7.41
C SER A 48 8.20 -9.99 -6.08
N TYR A 49 8.76 -8.78 -6.08
CA TYR A 49 8.68 -7.86 -4.95
C TYR A 49 8.18 -6.50 -5.41
N VAL A 50 7.29 -5.89 -4.63
CA VAL A 50 6.95 -4.45 -4.72
C VAL A 50 7.92 -3.69 -3.83
N SER A 51 8.49 -2.59 -4.33
CA SER A 51 9.37 -1.72 -3.54
C SER A 51 8.61 -0.53 -2.96
N THR A 52 8.45 -0.47 -1.63
CA THR A 52 7.77 0.64 -0.94
C THR A 52 8.69 1.85 -0.72
N GLU A 53 10.01 1.70 -0.89
CA GLU A 53 10.97 2.82 -0.80
C GLU A 53 11.13 3.59 -2.13
N GLN A 54 10.65 3.02 -3.24
CA GLN A 54 10.86 3.56 -4.60
C GLN A 54 9.57 4.11 -5.21
N ILE A 55 8.73 4.76 -4.41
CA ILE A 55 7.50 5.38 -4.89
C ILE A 55 7.86 6.56 -5.79
N ILE A 56 7.28 6.59 -6.97
CA ILE A 56 7.51 7.66 -7.94
C ILE A 56 6.18 8.18 -8.49
N SER A 57 6.16 9.46 -8.82
CA SER A 57 5.07 10.09 -9.56
C SER A 57 5.40 10.01 -11.06
N ILE A 58 4.51 9.45 -11.86
CA ILE A 58 4.66 9.37 -13.32
C ILE A 58 3.47 9.99 -14.03
N ASN A 59 3.63 10.38 -15.29
CA ASN A 59 2.50 10.77 -16.13
C ASN A 59 1.65 9.52 -16.40
N ARG A 60 0.33 9.65 -16.19
CA ARG A 60 -0.65 8.58 -16.44
C ARG A 60 -0.60 8.08 -17.88
N GLU A 61 -0.26 8.95 -18.84
CA GLU A 61 -0.14 8.62 -20.27
C GLU A 61 1.02 7.65 -20.58
N TRP A 62 1.93 7.40 -19.62
CA TRP A 62 2.99 6.40 -19.77
C TRP A 62 2.56 4.99 -19.38
N LEU A 63 1.39 4.84 -18.75
CA LEU A 63 0.83 3.54 -18.45
C LEU A 63 0.18 2.96 -19.71
N HIS A 64 0.31 1.64 -19.87
CA HIS A 64 -0.48 0.93 -20.86
C HIS A 64 -1.98 1.08 -20.55
N GLU A 65 -2.80 1.20 -21.60
CA GLU A 65 -4.26 1.33 -21.44
C GLU A 65 -4.87 0.09 -20.76
N ASP A 66 -4.34 -1.09 -21.09
CA ASP A 66 -4.80 -2.36 -20.54
C ASP A 66 -4.04 -2.72 -19.26
N PRO A 67 -4.71 -2.82 -18.10
CA PRO A 67 -4.09 -3.33 -16.88
C PRO A 67 -3.80 -4.83 -17.02
N ILE A 68 -2.62 -5.25 -16.56
CA ILE A 68 -2.21 -6.66 -16.62
C ILE A 68 -2.90 -7.53 -15.55
N GLY A 69 -3.43 -6.91 -14.48
CA GLY A 69 -4.10 -7.61 -13.39
C GLY A 69 -4.36 -6.70 -12.18
N HIS A 70 -4.90 -7.29 -11.11
CA HIS A 70 -5.24 -6.61 -9.87
C HIS A 70 -4.64 -7.31 -8.66
N LEU A 71 -4.12 -6.53 -7.71
CA LEU A 71 -3.69 -7.07 -6.42
C LEU A 71 -4.91 -7.31 -5.52
N PRO A 72 -4.99 -8.47 -4.84
CA PRO A 72 -5.95 -8.72 -3.77
C PRO A 72 -5.84 -7.72 -2.62
N ASN A 73 -6.95 -7.51 -1.90
CA ASN A 73 -7.03 -6.50 -0.83
C ASN A 73 -6.08 -6.77 0.35
N ASP A 74 -5.84 -8.05 0.67
CA ASP A 74 -4.91 -8.46 1.72
C ASP A 74 -3.45 -8.11 1.35
N VAL A 75 -3.08 -8.31 0.08
CA VAL A 75 -1.77 -7.91 -0.43
C VAL A 75 -1.64 -6.39 -0.46
N LEU A 76 -2.68 -5.67 -0.91
CA LEU A 76 -2.71 -4.21 -0.86
C LEU A 76 -2.54 -3.68 0.57
N LEU A 77 -3.22 -4.29 1.55
CA LEU A 77 -3.11 -3.91 2.94
C LEU A 77 -1.70 -4.13 3.51
N GLN A 78 -1.02 -5.22 3.11
CA GLN A 78 0.38 -5.44 3.48
C GLN A 78 1.30 -4.37 2.88
N ILE A 79 1.06 -3.97 1.62
CA ILE A 79 1.79 -2.88 0.97
C ILE A 79 1.54 -1.56 1.71
N ASP A 80 0.30 -1.27 2.10
CA ASP A 80 -0.04 -0.05 2.83
C ASP A 80 0.66 0.01 4.20
N PHE A 81 0.67 -1.08 4.97
CA PHE A 81 1.38 -1.11 6.25
C PHE A 81 2.88 -0.92 6.07
N GLN A 82 3.46 -1.59 5.06
CA GLN A 82 4.88 -1.47 4.79
C GLN A 82 5.22 -0.06 4.28
N LEU A 83 4.35 0.55 3.48
CA LEU A 83 4.46 1.93 3.03
C LEU A 83 4.47 2.92 4.21
N ILE A 84 3.49 2.80 5.10
CA ILE A 84 3.38 3.63 6.31
C ILE A 84 4.67 3.52 7.13
N ARG A 85 5.21 2.30 7.26
CA ARG A 85 6.46 2.04 7.97
C ARG A 85 7.66 2.68 7.27
N THR A 86 7.81 2.48 5.96
CA THR A 86 8.94 2.99 5.16
C THR A 86 8.96 4.52 5.11
N MET A 87 7.79 5.17 5.06
CA MET A 87 7.67 6.62 5.02
C MET A 87 7.65 7.29 6.41
N GLY A 88 7.67 6.51 7.50
CA GLY A 88 7.60 7.06 8.86
C GLY A 88 6.24 7.70 9.21
N LEU A 89 5.16 7.22 8.60
CA LEU A 89 3.82 7.82 8.71
C LEU A 89 2.99 7.28 9.89
N GLN A 90 3.56 6.44 10.76
CA GLN A 90 2.82 5.75 11.81
C GLN A 90 2.03 6.73 12.71
N LYS A 91 2.66 7.83 13.13
CA LYS A 91 2.01 8.85 13.97
C LYS A 91 0.85 9.53 13.25
N ALA A 92 1.04 9.90 11.98
CA ALA A 92 -0.01 10.56 11.20
C ALA A 92 -1.23 9.64 11.02
N VAL A 93 -0.99 8.37 10.70
CA VAL A 93 -2.05 7.36 10.58
C VAL A 93 -2.76 7.15 11.92
N GLN A 94 -2.01 7.07 13.02
CA GLN A 94 -2.59 6.96 14.37
C GLN A 94 -3.51 8.15 14.67
N THR A 95 -3.06 9.39 14.42
CA THR A 95 -3.88 10.59 14.64
C THR A 95 -5.17 10.55 13.82
N ILE A 96 -5.11 10.17 12.54
CA ILE A 96 -6.30 10.05 11.69
C ILE A 96 -7.29 9.00 12.24
N ILE A 97 -6.78 7.87 12.73
CA ILE A 97 -7.60 6.82 13.35
C ILE A 97 -8.27 7.36 14.62
N GLU A 98 -7.52 8.01 15.50
CA GLU A 98 -8.05 8.59 16.74
C GLU A 98 -9.12 9.65 16.46
N GLU A 99 -8.88 10.55 15.51
CA GLU A 99 -9.85 11.55 15.06
C GLU A 99 -11.12 10.91 14.50
N ARG A 100 -10.97 9.84 13.71
CA ARG A 100 -12.11 9.13 13.13
C ARG A 100 -12.93 8.40 14.18
N ILE A 101 -12.28 7.77 15.16
CA ILE A 101 -12.95 7.12 16.29
C ILE A 101 -13.72 8.16 17.11
N ALA A 102 -13.13 9.32 17.38
CA ALA A 102 -13.84 10.41 18.05
C ALA A 102 -15.08 10.83 17.24
N GLN A 103 -14.93 11.08 15.94
CA GLN A 103 -16.07 11.48 15.10
C GLN A 103 -17.19 10.43 15.03
N ILE A 104 -16.90 9.14 15.18
CA ILE A 104 -17.92 8.07 15.17
C ILE A 104 -18.55 7.91 16.56
N THR A 105 -17.76 7.96 17.63
CA THR A 105 -18.22 7.67 19.00
C THR A 105 -18.99 8.85 19.61
N PHE A 106 -18.66 10.09 19.26
CA PHE A 106 -19.33 11.26 19.84
C PHE A 106 -20.80 11.41 19.43
N PRO A 107 -21.21 11.24 18.15
CA PRO A 107 -22.61 11.23 17.75
C PRO A 107 -23.41 10.09 18.39
N SER A 108 -22.83 8.88 18.49
CA SER A 108 -23.54 7.73 19.09
C SER A 108 -23.78 7.91 20.59
N MET A 109 -22.87 8.56 21.31
CA MET A 109 -23.07 8.87 22.74
C MET A 109 -24.13 9.95 22.97
N LEU A 110 -24.24 10.96 22.08
CA LEU A 110 -25.27 11.99 22.15
C LEU A 110 -26.67 11.42 21.85
N GLU A 111 -26.81 10.53 20.85
CA GLU A 111 -28.07 9.83 20.57
C GLU A 111 -28.49 8.90 21.71
N THR A 112 -27.53 8.23 22.34
CA THR A 112 -27.81 7.33 23.48
C THR A 112 -28.23 8.11 24.73
N ALA A 113 -27.67 9.30 24.97
CA ALA A 113 -28.06 10.17 26.08
C ALA A 113 -29.45 10.80 25.85
N ALA A 114 -29.76 11.23 24.62
CA ALA A 114 -31.06 11.81 24.29
C ALA A 114 -32.22 10.81 24.41
N ASN A 115 -31.99 9.52 24.11
CA ASN A 115 -32.99 8.46 24.24
C ASN A 115 -33.18 7.93 25.67
N GLN A 116 -32.41 8.42 26.65
CA GLN A 116 -32.57 8.08 28.07
C GLN A 116 -33.32 9.16 28.87
N GLU A 117 -33.68 10.27 28.24
CA GLU A 117 -34.46 11.37 28.85
C GLU A 117 -35.95 11.38 28.45
N GLU A 118 -36.43 10.37 27.70
CA GLU A 118 -37.87 10.07 27.45
C GLU A 118 -38.37 8.91 28.33
#